data_AF-A0A948D2T7-F1
#
_entry.id   AF-A0A948D2T7-F1
#
_cell.length_a   1.000
_cell.length_b   1.000
_cell.length_c   1.000
_cell.angle_alpha   90.00
_cell.angle_beta   90.00
_cell.angle_gamma   90.00
#
_symmetry.space_group_name_H-M   'P 1'
#
loop_
_entity.id
_entity.type
_entity.pdbx_description
1 polymer ?
#
loop_
_entity_poly.entity_id
_entity_poly.type
_entity_poly.pdbx_seq_one_letter_code
_entity_poly.pdbx_strand_id
1 'polypeptide(L)'
;MATKRNIKKAKIQRYYRTVIIAFAIVAFVLFALIAYFSFSNTIINVSINEENYSTSSLILISRELPIEQSVNNLVAGVLLEKSIEHTKEFTELTAESEVPDKAKGKVIIYNKYSQPQPLIATTRLLSESGILFRTDTRVDVPVGGQVEVSITADQPGEIGEIGPSRFTIPGLWTGLQDKIYAESTEPMTGGTIITTAATQENIDQAKDATFQEAYNIVMDELEKELKTINTDYKINAYKKSLLSEEASVAPDTQADSFSVTTSLNVVSLSFNEDEVQSLAMEHIKDNLPENMKFTLDTDKPFTYTID
;
A
#
# COMPACT_ATOMS: atom_id res chain seq x y z
N MET A 1 -117.92 3.74 -19.90
CA MET A 1 -116.95 4.61 -20.58
C MET A 1 -115.57 3.98 -20.48
N ALA A 2 -115.04 3.43 -21.58
CA ALA A 2 -113.62 3.14 -21.79
C ALA A 2 -113.44 2.62 -23.23
N THR A 3 -112.98 3.47 -24.14
CA THR A 3 -112.83 3.16 -25.56
C THR A 3 -111.50 2.43 -25.79
N LYS A 4 -111.53 1.10 -25.99
CA LYS A 4 -110.35 0.33 -26.42
C LYS A 4 -110.16 0.49 -27.93
N ARG A 5 -109.12 1.23 -28.32
CA ARG A 5 -108.69 1.39 -29.71
C ARG A 5 -107.94 0.12 -30.15
N ASN A 6 -108.55 -0.63 -31.06
CA ASN A 6 -108.04 -1.93 -31.53
C ASN A 6 -107.03 -1.69 -32.67
N ILE A 7 -105.74 -1.93 -32.42
CA ILE A 7 -104.68 -1.80 -33.43
C ILE A 7 -104.60 -3.12 -34.21
N LYS A 8 -104.99 -3.11 -35.49
CA LYS A 8 -104.80 -4.25 -36.40
C LYS A 8 -103.32 -4.56 -36.55
N LYS A 9 -102.91 -5.78 -36.19
CA LYS A 9 -101.57 -6.31 -36.47
C LYS A 9 -101.41 -6.47 -37.99
N ALA A 10 -100.61 -5.62 -38.62
CA ALA A 10 -100.28 -5.72 -40.03
C ALA A 10 -99.53 -7.05 -40.30
N LYS A 11 -100.05 -7.89 -41.19
CA LYS A 11 -99.41 -9.14 -41.61
C LYS A 11 -98.35 -8.82 -42.67
N ILE A 12 -97.08 -8.90 -42.27
CA ILE A 12 -95.91 -8.77 -43.15
C ILE A 12 -95.92 -9.94 -44.14
N GLN A 13 -95.93 -9.65 -45.44
CA GLN A 13 -95.82 -10.65 -46.51
C GLN A 13 -94.50 -11.43 -46.34
N ARG A 14 -94.52 -12.77 -46.52
CA ARG A 14 -93.37 -13.66 -46.24
C ARG A 14 -92.03 -13.17 -46.84
N TYR A 15 -92.06 -12.50 -47.98
CA TYR A 15 -90.89 -11.96 -48.66
C TYR A 15 -90.20 -10.81 -47.91
N TYR A 16 -90.96 -9.85 -47.37
CA TYR A 16 -90.42 -8.72 -46.60
C TYR A 16 -89.78 -9.17 -45.28
N ARG A 17 -90.28 -10.25 -44.69
CA ARG A 17 -89.68 -10.84 -43.49
C ARG A 17 -88.26 -11.32 -43.75
N THR A 18 -87.99 -11.93 -44.91
CA THR A 18 -86.65 -12.39 -45.30
C THR A 18 -85.69 -11.23 -45.52
N VAL A 19 -86.14 -10.14 -46.16
CA VAL A 19 -85.32 -8.94 -46.40
C VAL A 19 -84.95 -8.23 -45.08
N ILE A 20 -85.91 -8.11 -44.16
CA ILE A 20 -85.67 -7.51 -42.84
C ILE A 20 -84.67 -8.35 -42.03
N ILE A 21 -84.78 -9.68 -42.08
CA ILE A 21 -83.83 -10.59 -41.41
C ILE A 21 -82.44 -10.46 -42.04
N ALA A 22 -82.33 -10.44 -43.37
CA ALA A 22 -81.05 -10.27 -44.05
C ALA A 22 -80.39 -8.93 -43.70
N PHE A 23 -81.14 -7.83 -43.70
CA PHE A 23 -80.63 -6.52 -43.28
C PHE A 23 -80.20 -6.50 -41.81
N ALA A 24 -80.99 -7.11 -40.91
CA ALA A 24 -80.63 -7.21 -39.49
C ALA A 24 -79.35 -8.03 -39.27
N ILE A 25 -79.15 -9.12 -40.02
CA ILE A 25 -77.92 -9.93 -39.98
C ILE A 25 -76.73 -9.10 -40.47
N VAL A 26 -76.87 -8.40 -41.61
CA VAL A 26 -75.78 -7.55 -42.14
C VAL A 26 -75.44 -6.43 -41.15
N ALA A 27 -76.45 -5.76 -40.58
CA ALA A 27 -76.24 -4.72 -39.58
C ALA A 27 -75.58 -5.27 -38.30
N PHE A 28 -75.95 -6.47 -37.85
CA PHE A 28 -75.32 -7.12 -36.71
C PHE A 28 -73.87 -7.51 -36.99
N VAL A 29 -73.57 -8.06 -38.17
CA VAL A 29 -72.19 -8.38 -38.58
C VAL A 29 -71.34 -7.12 -38.64
N LEU A 30 -71.88 -6.04 -39.21
CA LEU A 30 -71.17 -4.76 -39.31
C LEU A 30 -70.96 -4.12 -37.93
N PHE A 31 -71.94 -4.21 -37.04
CA PHE A 31 -71.81 -3.81 -35.64
C PHE A 31 -70.76 -4.64 -34.89
N ALA A 32 -70.76 -5.96 -35.04
CA ALA A 32 -69.78 -6.84 -34.42
C ALA A 32 -68.35 -6.56 -34.93
N LEU A 33 -68.22 -6.23 -36.21
CA LEU A 33 -66.95 -5.90 -36.84
C LEU A 33 -66.42 -4.55 -36.31
N ILE A 34 -67.28 -3.52 -36.21
CA ILE A 34 -66.93 -2.25 -35.56
C ILE A 34 -66.57 -2.46 -34.09
N ALA A 35 -67.36 -3.25 -33.35
CA ALA A 35 -67.09 -3.54 -31.94
C ALA A 35 -65.75 -4.27 -31.78
N TYR A 36 -65.45 -5.26 -32.62
CA TYR A 36 -64.17 -5.97 -32.62
C TYR A 36 -62.99 -5.01 -32.82
N PHE A 37 -63.06 -4.12 -33.81
CA PHE A 37 -62.03 -3.11 -34.01
C PHE A 37 -61.98 -2.08 -32.88
N SER A 38 -63.12 -1.73 -32.28
CA SER A 38 -63.21 -0.77 -31.17
C SER A 38 -62.69 -1.32 -29.84
N PHE A 39 -62.72 -2.65 -29.63
CA PHE A 39 -62.19 -3.31 -28.43
C PHE A 39 -60.76 -3.85 -28.63
N SER A 40 -60.12 -3.58 -29.76
CA SER A 40 -58.72 -3.89 -29.99
C SER A 40 -57.83 -3.03 -29.09
N ASN A 41 -57.52 -3.54 -27.90
CA ASN A 41 -56.60 -2.89 -26.98
C ASN A 41 -55.16 -3.14 -27.41
N THR A 42 -54.37 -2.08 -27.57
CA THR A 42 -52.92 -2.17 -27.78
C THR A 42 -52.22 -2.12 -26.42
N ILE A 43 -51.49 -3.18 -26.07
CA ILE A 43 -50.62 -3.18 -24.89
C ILE A 43 -49.24 -2.68 -25.33
N ILE A 44 -48.86 -1.48 -24.88
CA ILE A 44 -47.52 -0.93 -25.11
C ILE A 44 -46.63 -1.39 -23.95
N ASN A 45 -45.73 -2.32 -24.24
CA ASN A 45 -44.69 -2.73 -23.28
C ASN A 45 -43.49 -1.80 -23.43
N VAL A 46 -43.20 -1.01 -22.40
CA VAL A 46 -41.97 -0.20 -22.32
C VAL A 46 -40.98 -0.95 -21.44
N SER A 47 -39.84 -1.34 -22.02
CA SER A 47 -38.73 -1.97 -21.29
C SER A 47 -37.57 -0.98 -21.24
N ILE A 48 -37.11 -0.65 -20.02
CA ILE A 48 -35.93 0.19 -19.79
C ILE A 48 -34.73 -0.76 -19.71
N ASN A 49 -33.73 -0.53 -20.55
CA ASN A 49 -32.46 -1.24 -20.49
C ASN A 49 -31.41 -0.32 -19.85
N GLU A 50 -30.66 -0.84 -18.88
CA GLU A 50 -29.53 -0.13 -18.28
C GLU A 50 -28.28 -0.37 -19.14
N GLU A 51 -27.59 0.71 -19.51
CA GLU A 51 -26.35 0.66 -20.28
C GLU A 51 -25.31 1.56 -19.61
N ASN A 52 -24.06 1.09 -19.52
CA ASN A 52 -22.98 1.86 -18.93
C ASN A 52 -22.46 2.89 -19.94
N TYR A 53 -22.57 4.18 -19.60
CA TYR A 53 -22.01 5.27 -20.39
C TYR A 53 -20.83 5.90 -19.64
N SER A 54 -19.72 6.16 -20.34
CA SER A 54 -18.53 6.78 -19.77
C SER A 54 -18.09 7.96 -20.61
N THR A 55 -17.83 9.09 -19.96
CA THR A 55 -17.34 10.32 -20.59
C THR A 55 -16.20 10.88 -19.75
N SER A 56 -15.31 11.64 -20.40
CA SER A 56 -14.20 12.34 -19.75
C SER A 56 -14.27 13.82 -20.09
N SER A 57 -14.13 14.67 -19.09
CA SER A 57 -14.05 16.12 -19.27
C SER A 57 -12.89 16.68 -18.45
N LEU A 58 -12.38 17.82 -18.87
CA LEU A 58 -11.30 18.52 -18.19
C LEU A 58 -11.91 19.69 -17.40
N ILE A 59 -11.75 19.62 -16.08
CA ILE A 59 -12.08 20.70 -15.15
C ILE A 59 -10.76 21.29 -14.64
N LEU A 60 -10.60 22.60 -14.83
CA LEU A 60 -9.41 23.33 -14.40
C LEU A 60 -9.63 23.85 -12.98
N ILE A 61 -8.67 23.62 -12.10
CA ILE A 61 -8.66 24.19 -10.76
C ILE A 61 -7.59 25.28 -10.71
N SER A 62 -8.00 26.52 -10.43
CA SER A 62 -7.10 27.68 -10.41
C SER A 62 -7.09 28.33 -9.03
N ARG A 63 -5.90 28.79 -8.62
CA ARG A 63 -5.71 29.59 -7.40
C ARG A 63 -6.29 31.01 -7.53
N GLU A 64 -6.33 31.53 -8.75
CA GLU A 64 -6.82 32.87 -9.08
C GLU A 64 -7.87 32.75 -10.17
N LEU A 65 -9.10 33.21 -9.90
CA LEU A 65 -10.16 33.28 -10.91
C LEU A 65 -9.91 34.54 -11.77
N PRO A 66 -9.77 34.41 -13.11
CA PRO A 66 -9.69 35.57 -13.99
C PRO A 66 -10.95 36.43 -13.82
N ILE A 67 -10.76 37.74 -13.61
CA ILE A 67 -11.85 38.72 -13.43
C ILE A 67 -12.75 38.80 -14.68
N GLU A 68 -12.21 38.45 -15.85
CA GLU A 68 -12.94 38.40 -17.10
C GLU A 68 -12.59 37.14 -17.89
N GLN A 69 -13.42 36.12 -17.74
CA GLN A 69 -13.90 35.19 -18.78
C GLN A 69 -14.56 34.02 -18.05
N SER A 70 -15.83 33.75 -18.36
CA SER A 70 -16.47 32.48 -18.03
C SER A 70 -15.79 31.39 -18.86
N VAL A 71 -14.62 30.95 -18.41
CA VAL A 71 -14.07 29.69 -18.88
C VAL A 71 -15.00 28.63 -18.30
N ASN A 72 -15.87 28.08 -19.15
CA ASN A 72 -16.67 26.91 -18.77
C ASN A 72 -15.68 25.84 -18.28
N ASN A 73 -15.91 25.31 -17.08
CA ASN A 73 -15.08 24.31 -16.38
C ASN A 73 -13.91 24.84 -15.53
N LEU A 74 -13.92 26.11 -15.12
CA LEU A 74 -12.93 26.63 -14.17
C LEU A 74 -13.51 26.67 -12.75
N VAL A 75 -12.80 26.08 -11.78
CA VAL A 75 -13.16 26.08 -10.36
C VAL A 75 -12.03 26.71 -9.54
N ALA A 76 -12.39 27.50 -8.53
CA ALA A 76 -11.39 28.01 -7.60
C ALA A 76 -10.88 26.88 -6.69
N GLY A 77 -9.56 26.82 -6.47
CA GLY A 77 -8.98 25.86 -5.55
C GLY A 77 -7.66 26.31 -4.96
N VAL A 78 -7.23 25.56 -3.96
CA VAL A 78 -6.00 25.80 -3.20
C VAL A 78 -5.14 24.55 -3.35
N LEU A 79 -3.92 24.75 -3.86
CA LEU A 79 -2.87 23.76 -3.89
C LEU A 79 -1.86 24.12 -2.81
N LEU A 80 -1.63 23.21 -1.86
CA LEU A 80 -0.61 23.36 -0.83
C LEU A 80 0.39 22.21 -0.96
N GLU A 81 1.65 22.51 -0.71
CA GLU A 81 2.73 21.53 -0.69
C GLU A 81 3.52 21.72 0.59
N LYS A 82 3.74 20.62 1.31
CA LYS A 82 4.53 20.65 2.53
C LYS A 82 5.41 19.42 2.65
N SER A 83 6.68 19.69 2.90
CA SER A 83 7.69 18.70 3.22
C SER A 83 8.06 18.80 4.69
N ILE A 84 8.10 17.67 5.39
CA ILE A 84 8.62 17.59 6.76
C ILE A 84 9.64 16.47 6.88
N GLU A 85 10.43 16.56 7.95
CA GLU A 85 11.27 15.50 8.46
C GLU A 85 10.88 15.25 9.91
N HIS A 86 10.47 14.02 10.23
CA HIS A 86 10.08 13.62 11.57
C HIS A 86 10.98 12.50 12.05
N THR A 87 11.49 12.63 13.26
CA THR A 87 12.33 11.60 13.90
C THR A 87 11.67 11.12 15.17
N LYS A 88 11.56 9.80 15.30
CA LYS A 88 11.03 9.15 16.50
C LYS A 88 12.05 8.17 17.07
N GLU A 89 12.21 8.22 18.39
CA GLU A 89 13.09 7.32 19.14
C GLU A 89 12.30 6.14 19.72
N PHE A 90 12.91 4.96 19.71
CA PHE A 90 12.37 3.70 20.22
C PHE A 90 13.34 3.11 21.24
N THR A 91 12.91 3.03 22.50
CA THR A 91 13.74 2.63 23.66
C THR A 91 13.32 1.31 24.31
N GLU A 92 12.20 0.71 23.88
CA GLU A 92 11.65 -0.52 24.46
C GLU A 92 11.88 -1.73 23.53
N LEU A 93 13.15 -2.10 23.34
CA LEU A 93 13.51 -3.35 22.66
C LEU A 93 13.25 -4.53 23.63
N THR A 94 12.03 -5.05 23.61
CA THR A 94 11.59 -6.12 24.52
C THR A 94 11.92 -7.53 24.03
N ALA A 95 12.28 -7.68 22.75
CA ALA A 95 12.65 -8.96 22.17
C ALA A 95 14.15 -9.23 22.37
N GLU A 96 14.46 -10.31 23.09
CA GLU A 96 15.78 -10.91 23.03
C GLU A 96 15.97 -11.53 21.64
N SER A 97 17.04 -11.14 20.95
CA SER A 97 17.43 -11.68 19.67
C SER A 97 18.81 -12.30 19.77
N GLU A 98 19.00 -13.35 18.99
CA GLU A 98 20.29 -13.98 18.82
C GLU A 98 21.07 -13.19 17.74
N VAL A 99 22.16 -12.52 18.11
CA VAL A 99 22.95 -11.67 17.21
C VAL A 99 24.36 -12.22 17.01
N PRO A 100 24.94 -12.09 15.79
CA PRO A 100 26.31 -12.51 15.52
C PRO A 100 27.33 -11.75 16.37
N ASP A 101 28.17 -12.48 17.11
CA ASP A 101 29.36 -11.95 17.80
C ASP A 101 30.61 -12.74 17.38
N LYS A 102 31.78 -12.33 17.83
CA LYS A 102 33.04 -13.02 17.52
C LYS A 102 33.29 -14.13 18.53
N ALA A 103 33.34 -15.36 18.03
CA ALA A 103 33.73 -16.51 18.83
C ALA A 103 35.12 -16.31 19.46
N LYS A 104 35.23 -16.70 20.72
CA LYS A 104 36.45 -16.60 21.53
C LYS A 104 36.84 -17.95 22.07
N GLY A 105 38.11 -18.10 22.34
CA GLY A 105 38.64 -19.24 23.08
C GLY A 105 40.13 -19.08 23.32
N LYS A 106 40.76 -20.18 23.71
CA LYS A 106 42.17 -20.21 24.06
C LYS A 106 42.92 -21.20 23.19
N VAL A 107 44.13 -20.83 22.82
CA VAL A 107 45.08 -21.72 22.14
C VAL A 107 46.40 -21.75 22.89
N ILE A 108 47.07 -22.89 22.83
CA ILE A 108 48.44 -23.05 23.27
C ILE A 108 49.34 -22.90 22.04
N ILE A 109 50.19 -21.88 22.04
CA ILE A 109 51.19 -21.68 21.00
C ILE A 109 52.46 -22.42 21.41
N TYR A 110 52.93 -23.30 20.53
CA TYR A 110 54.16 -24.08 20.70
C TYR A 110 55.27 -23.47 19.87
N ASN A 111 56.47 -23.36 20.44
CA ASN A 111 57.67 -22.97 19.71
C ASN A 111 58.74 -24.07 19.80
N LYS A 112 58.82 -24.90 18.77
CA LYS A 112 59.87 -25.93 18.60
C LYS A 112 61.09 -25.41 17.83
N TYR A 113 61.16 -24.11 17.58
CA TYR A 113 62.30 -23.47 16.92
C TYR A 113 63.40 -23.11 17.94
N SER A 114 64.60 -22.80 17.44
CA SER A 114 65.78 -22.50 18.26
C SER A 114 65.90 -21.04 18.69
N GLN A 115 64.89 -20.20 18.40
CA GLN A 115 64.86 -18.77 18.74
C GLN A 115 63.50 -18.39 19.33
N PRO A 116 63.44 -17.42 20.25
CA PRO A 116 62.18 -16.93 20.79
C PRO A 116 61.37 -16.28 19.66
N GLN A 117 60.05 -16.45 19.70
CA GLN A 117 59.16 -15.89 18.69
C GLN A 117 58.20 -14.88 19.34
N PRO A 118 58.46 -13.58 19.17
CA PRO A 118 57.48 -12.56 19.53
C PRO A 118 56.30 -12.60 18.54
N LEU A 119 55.08 -12.60 19.05
CA LEU A 119 53.84 -12.46 18.29
C LEU A 119 53.11 -11.23 18.82
N ILE A 120 52.81 -10.28 17.94
CA ILE A 120 52.08 -9.07 18.31
C ILE A 120 50.62 -9.40 18.62
N ALA A 121 49.93 -8.50 19.32
CA ALA A 121 48.47 -8.54 19.35
C ALA A 121 47.93 -8.51 17.92
N THR A 122 46.80 -9.16 17.68
CA THR A 122 46.14 -9.33 16.38
C THR A 122 46.88 -10.24 15.37
N THR A 123 47.83 -11.06 15.84
CA THR A 123 48.52 -12.05 15.00
C THR A 123 47.52 -13.06 14.46
N ARG A 124 47.59 -13.32 13.14
CA ARG A 124 46.69 -14.22 12.42
C ARG A 124 46.99 -15.69 12.73
N LEU A 125 45.95 -16.43 13.10
CA LEU A 125 45.93 -17.86 13.34
C LEU A 125 44.87 -18.50 12.44
N LEU A 126 45.27 -19.43 11.59
CA LEU A 126 44.37 -20.08 10.64
C LEU A 126 44.11 -21.52 11.06
N SER A 127 42.85 -21.85 11.36
CA SER A 127 42.44 -23.20 11.75
C SER A 127 42.56 -24.19 10.57
N GLU A 128 42.49 -25.49 10.86
CA GLU A 128 42.41 -26.52 9.81
C GLU A 128 41.15 -26.40 8.94
N SER A 129 40.07 -25.87 9.52
CA SER A 129 38.83 -25.53 8.81
C SER A 129 38.91 -24.24 7.99
N GLY A 130 40.05 -23.56 7.97
CA GLY A 130 40.26 -22.33 7.20
C GLY A 130 39.66 -21.07 7.84
N ILE A 131 39.26 -21.12 9.11
CA ILE A 131 38.69 -20.00 9.84
C ILE A 131 39.82 -19.19 10.49
N LEU A 132 39.77 -17.87 10.31
CA LEU A 132 40.80 -16.95 10.76
C LEU A 132 40.48 -16.44 12.17
N PHE A 133 41.45 -16.54 13.06
CA PHE A 133 41.45 -15.99 14.41
C PHE A 133 42.62 -15.04 14.61
N ARG A 134 42.53 -14.23 15.66
CA ARG A 134 43.53 -13.26 16.04
C ARG A 134 43.85 -13.35 17.53
N THR A 135 45.12 -13.21 17.87
CA THR A 135 45.54 -13.08 19.27
C THR A 135 45.02 -11.79 19.88
N ASP A 136 44.49 -11.86 21.09
CA ASP A 136 43.98 -10.67 21.79
C ASP A 136 45.12 -9.82 22.37
N THR A 137 46.23 -10.47 22.73
CA THR A 137 47.38 -9.85 23.36
C THR A 137 48.68 -10.19 22.64
N ARG A 138 49.71 -9.39 22.90
CA ARG A 138 51.08 -9.72 22.52
C ARG A 138 51.56 -10.89 23.39
N VAL A 139 52.20 -11.88 22.76
CA VAL A 139 52.82 -13.01 23.45
C VAL A 139 54.23 -13.25 22.93
N ASP A 140 55.16 -13.46 23.85
CA ASP A 140 56.55 -13.82 23.54
C ASP A 140 56.75 -15.30 23.83
N VAL A 141 56.82 -16.13 22.79
CA VAL A 141 56.89 -17.59 22.94
C VAL A 141 58.35 -18.03 23.10
N PRO A 142 58.76 -18.58 24.26
CA PRO A 142 60.14 -18.92 24.53
C PRO A 142 60.63 -20.09 23.67
N VAL A 143 61.96 -20.21 23.51
CA VAL A 143 62.62 -21.30 22.78
C VAL A 143 62.22 -22.65 23.40
N GLY A 144 61.70 -23.57 22.59
CA GLY A 144 61.31 -24.91 23.05
C GLY A 144 60.12 -24.94 24.01
N GLY A 145 59.42 -23.82 24.22
CA GLY A 145 58.33 -23.71 25.20
C GLY A 145 56.96 -23.52 24.56
N GLN A 146 55.98 -23.25 25.41
CA GLN A 146 54.60 -23.01 25.03
C GLN A 146 53.97 -21.89 25.87
N VAL A 147 52.99 -21.18 25.31
CA VAL A 147 52.23 -20.11 25.99
C VAL A 147 50.76 -20.24 25.60
N GLU A 148 49.87 -20.17 26.59
CA GLU A 148 48.43 -20.06 26.37
C GLU A 148 48.07 -18.60 26.06
N VAL A 149 47.24 -18.39 25.04
CA VAL A 149 46.76 -17.07 24.63
C VAL A 149 45.29 -17.13 24.23
N SER A 150 44.55 -16.08 24.59
CA SER A 150 43.18 -15.89 24.12
C SER A 150 43.16 -15.41 22.67
N ILE A 151 42.23 -15.96 21.91
CA ILE A 151 42.02 -15.65 20.50
C ILE A 151 40.56 -15.33 20.24
N THR A 152 40.35 -14.43 19.30
CA THR A 152 39.02 -14.00 18.83
C THR A 152 38.91 -14.21 17.32
N ALA A 153 37.76 -14.67 16.85
CA ALA A 153 37.48 -14.85 15.41
C ALA A 153 37.60 -13.52 14.65
N ASP A 154 38.08 -13.56 13.40
CA ASP A 154 38.20 -12.36 12.56
C ASP A 154 36.81 -11.82 12.18
N GLN A 155 35.87 -12.73 11.90
CA GLN A 155 34.48 -12.46 11.52
C GLN A 155 33.49 -12.90 12.61
N PRO A 156 32.37 -12.18 12.79
CA PRO A 156 31.31 -12.60 13.71
C PRO A 156 30.46 -13.75 13.12
N GLY A 157 29.70 -14.43 13.99
CA GLY A 157 28.76 -15.48 13.63
C GLY A 157 29.22 -16.88 13.99
N GLU A 158 28.30 -17.85 13.82
CA GLU A 158 28.52 -19.28 14.11
C GLU A 158 29.72 -19.88 13.36
N ILE A 159 30.15 -19.26 12.26
CA ILE A 159 31.34 -19.70 11.51
C ILE A 159 32.62 -19.71 12.36
N GLY A 160 32.67 -18.88 13.41
CA GLY A 160 33.76 -18.86 14.38
C GLY A 160 33.67 -19.97 15.43
N GLU A 161 32.53 -20.66 15.56
CA GLU A 161 32.33 -21.71 16.55
C GLU A 161 32.87 -23.05 16.05
N ILE A 162 34.18 -23.23 16.23
CA ILE A 162 34.89 -24.45 15.84
C ILE A 162 35.24 -25.29 17.05
N GLY A 163 35.30 -26.61 16.87
CA GLY A 163 35.83 -27.52 17.89
C GLY A 163 37.35 -27.36 18.11
N PRO A 164 37.95 -28.21 18.97
CA PRO A 164 39.40 -28.30 19.12
C PRO A 164 40.08 -28.44 17.74
N SER A 165 41.06 -27.58 17.46
CA SER A 165 41.71 -27.50 16.16
C SER A 165 43.19 -27.18 16.32
N ARG A 166 43.96 -27.55 15.29
CA ARG A 166 45.30 -27.01 15.08
C ARG A 166 45.22 -25.71 14.28
N PHE A 167 46.18 -24.83 14.51
CA PHE A 167 46.27 -23.53 13.85
C PHE A 167 47.67 -23.30 13.31
N THR A 168 47.73 -22.81 12.08
CA THR A 168 48.97 -22.28 11.48
C THR A 168 49.05 -20.78 11.72
N ILE A 169 50.26 -20.22 11.66
CA ILE A 169 50.48 -18.76 11.75
C ILE A 169 50.95 -18.29 10.37
N PRO A 170 50.04 -17.86 9.46
CA PRO A 170 50.39 -17.54 8.08
C PRO A 170 51.40 -16.39 7.94
N GLY A 171 51.48 -15.52 8.96
CA GLY A 171 52.44 -14.43 9.00
C GLY A 171 53.90 -14.86 9.23
N LEU A 172 54.14 -16.12 9.62
CA LEU A 172 55.49 -16.66 9.74
C LEU A 172 55.97 -17.23 8.40
N TRP A 173 57.28 -17.23 8.20
CA TRP A 173 57.90 -17.91 7.06
C TRP A 173 57.50 -19.40 7.03
N THR A 174 57.27 -19.96 5.85
CA THR A 174 56.69 -21.30 5.68
C THR A 174 57.44 -22.39 6.43
N GLY A 175 58.78 -22.39 6.40
CA GLY A 175 59.58 -23.38 7.14
C GLY A 175 59.63 -23.18 8.67
N LEU A 176 58.97 -22.14 9.21
CA LEU A 176 58.72 -21.98 10.65
C LEU A 176 57.32 -22.45 11.05
N GLN A 177 56.34 -22.51 10.15
CA GLN A 177 54.95 -22.84 10.51
C GLN A 177 54.79 -24.27 11.03
N ASP A 178 55.65 -25.21 10.60
CA ASP A 178 55.67 -26.57 11.15
C ASP A 178 56.29 -26.64 12.56
N LYS A 179 57.12 -25.64 12.92
CA LYS A 179 57.84 -25.57 14.20
C LYS A 179 57.15 -24.66 15.20
N ILE A 180 56.40 -23.67 14.73
CA ILE A 180 55.70 -22.67 15.52
C ILE A 180 54.25 -22.64 15.07
N TYR A 181 53.38 -23.23 15.88
CA TYR A 181 51.97 -23.43 15.60
C TYR A 181 51.16 -23.30 16.89
N ALA A 182 49.84 -23.21 16.78
CA ALA A 182 48.95 -23.23 17.94
C ALA A 182 47.98 -24.41 17.89
N GLU A 183 47.51 -24.86 19.04
CA GLU A 183 46.47 -25.89 19.16
C GLU A 183 45.46 -25.44 20.23
N SER A 184 44.18 -25.64 19.98
CA SER A 184 43.14 -25.55 21.01
C SER A 184 42.76 -26.95 21.49
N THR A 185 42.56 -27.07 22.80
CA THR A 185 42.00 -28.28 23.43
C THR A 185 40.50 -28.13 23.72
N GLU A 186 40.01 -26.90 23.70
CA GLU A 186 38.61 -26.53 23.94
C GLU A 186 38.01 -25.91 22.67
N PRO A 187 36.68 -25.98 22.48
CA PRO A 187 36.00 -25.32 21.37
C PRO A 187 36.08 -23.79 21.49
N MET A 188 35.98 -23.12 20.35
CA MET A 188 35.72 -21.69 20.27
C MET A 188 34.20 -21.47 20.36
N THR A 189 33.76 -20.54 21.19
CA THR A 189 32.33 -20.32 21.48
C THR A 189 32.00 -18.84 21.55
N GLY A 190 30.72 -18.48 21.45
CA GLY A 190 30.27 -17.09 21.49
C GLY A 190 30.36 -16.43 20.13
N GLY A 191 30.22 -17.21 19.05
CA GLY A 191 29.95 -16.70 17.71
C GLY A 191 28.56 -16.06 17.61
N THR A 192 27.72 -16.29 18.61
CA THR A 192 26.39 -15.71 18.73
C THR A 192 26.06 -15.41 20.19
N ILE A 193 25.40 -14.29 20.45
CA ILE A 193 24.95 -13.88 21.79
C ILE A 193 23.45 -13.56 21.78
N ILE A 194 22.78 -13.83 22.89
CA ILE A 194 21.39 -13.42 23.09
C ILE A 194 21.41 -12.03 23.75
N THR A 195 20.88 -11.02 23.07
CA THR A 195 20.80 -9.64 23.58
C THR A 195 19.57 -8.92 23.04
N THR A 196 19.18 -7.81 23.65
CA THR A 196 18.18 -6.91 23.06
C THR A 196 18.78 -6.26 21.82
N ALA A 197 18.21 -6.56 20.65
CA ALA A 197 18.69 -6.04 19.39
C ALA A 197 17.52 -5.51 18.56
N ALA A 198 17.81 -4.55 17.69
CA ALA A 198 16.84 -4.07 16.72
C ALA A 198 16.68 -5.13 15.62
N THR A 199 15.67 -5.99 15.78
CA THR A 199 15.30 -6.95 14.74
C THR A 199 14.75 -6.21 13.52
N GLN A 200 14.82 -6.84 12.33
CA GLN A 200 14.18 -6.28 11.13
C GLN A 200 12.70 -5.96 11.35
N GLU A 201 11.97 -6.84 12.04
CA GLU A 201 10.56 -6.64 12.35
C GLU A 201 10.33 -5.39 13.22
N ASN A 202 11.17 -5.16 14.23
CA ASN A 202 11.05 -3.95 15.06
C ASN A 202 11.37 -2.69 14.26
N ILE A 203 12.36 -2.73 13.36
CA ILE A 203 12.70 -1.61 12.48
C ILE A 203 11.54 -1.30 11.53
N ASP A 204 10.90 -2.32 10.95
CA ASP A 204 9.76 -2.14 10.03
C ASP A 204 8.54 -1.57 10.76
N GLN A 205 8.21 -2.08 11.95
CA GLN A 205 7.14 -1.53 12.79
C GLN A 205 7.43 -0.09 13.21
N ALA A 206 8.69 0.23 13.54
CA ALA A 206 9.10 1.57 13.89
C ALA A 206 8.99 2.54 12.70
N LYS A 207 9.34 2.09 11.50
CA LYS A 207 9.15 2.82 10.24
C LYS A 207 7.69 3.13 9.96
N ASP A 208 6.83 2.13 10.01
CA ASP A 208 5.39 2.32 9.85
C ASP A 208 4.82 3.31 10.87
N ALA A 209 5.18 3.16 12.14
CA ALA A 209 4.73 4.07 13.20
C ALA A 209 5.21 5.52 12.97
N THR A 210 6.46 5.70 12.58
CA THR A 210 7.06 7.03 12.34
C THR A 210 6.45 7.68 11.11
N PHE A 211 6.21 6.90 10.04
CA PHE A 211 5.53 7.36 8.84
C PHE A 211 4.11 7.83 9.14
N GLN A 212 3.32 7.07 9.92
CA GLN A 212 1.95 7.47 10.28
C GLN A 212 1.93 8.77 11.09
N GLU A 213 2.86 8.93 12.03
CA GLU A 213 2.98 10.17 12.80
C GLU A 213 3.39 11.36 11.91
N ALA A 214 4.40 11.18 11.06
CA ALA A 214 4.82 12.19 10.11
C ALA A 214 3.65 12.61 9.20
N TYR A 215 2.91 11.63 8.65
CA TYR A 215 1.73 11.88 7.83
C TYR A 215 0.66 12.69 8.58
N ASN A 216 0.34 12.31 9.82
CA ASN A 216 -0.65 13.03 10.62
C ASN A 216 -0.22 14.47 10.92
N ILE A 217 1.07 14.70 11.20
CA ILE A 217 1.63 16.04 11.40
C ILE A 217 1.49 16.88 10.14
N VAL A 218 1.89 16.37 8.96
CA VAL A 218 1.77 17.12 7.71
C VAL A 218 0.31 17.45 7.40
N MET A 219 -0.60 16.50 7.57
CA MET A 219 -2.02 16.71 7.28
C MET A 219 -2.63 17.77 8.22
N ASP A 220 -2.33 17.73 9.52
CA ASP A 220 -2.79 18.75 10.47
C ASP A 220 -2.22 20.14 10.13
N GLU A 221 -0.95 20.23 9.73
CA GLU A 221 -0.36 21.49 9.28
C GLU A 221 -0.99 22.02 7.97
N LEU A 222 -1.23 21.15 7.00
CA LEU A 222 -1.90 21.50 5.75
C LEU A 222 -3.35 21.95 6.00
N GLU A 223 -4.07 21.29 6.90
CA GLU A 223 -5.42 21.70 7.29
C GLU A 223 -5.43 23.08 7.96
N LYS A 224 -4.50 23.33 8.89
CA LYS A 224 -4.36 24.65 9.55
C LYS A 224 -4.03 25.76 8.54
N GLU A 225 -3.14 25.48 7.61
CA GLU A 225 -2.77 26.41 6.54
C GLU A 225 -3.95 26.67 5.60
N LEU A 226 -4.67 25.61 5.20
CA LEU A 226 -5.89 25.73 4.41
C LEU A 226 -6.94 26.59 5.10
N LYS A 227 -7.19 26.39 6.41
CA LYS A 227 -8.16 27.20 7.17
C LYS A 227 -7.77 28.68 7.29
N THR A 228 -6.49 29.01 7.14
CA THR A 228 -6.03 30.41 7.08
C THR A 228 -6.35 31.05 5.72
N ILE A 229 -6.42 30.24 4.65
CA ILE A 229 -6.74 30.69 3.29
C ILE A 229 -8.25 30.70 3.05
N ASN A 230 -8.94 29.62 3.39
CA ASN A 230 -10.37 29.44 3.22
C ASN A 230 -10.94 28.48 4.29
N THR A 231 -11.82 28.99 5.15
CA THR A 231 -12.40 28.22 6.26
C THR A 231 -13.37 27.13 5.82
N ASP A 232 -13.97 27.29 4.65
CA ASP A 232 -15.04 26.41 4.14
C ASP A 232 -14.47 25.24 3.35
N TYR A 233 -13.23 25.35 2.89
CA TYR A 233 -12.56 24.29 2.13
C TYR A 233 -12.09 23.17 3.05
N LYS A 234 -12.09 21.96 2.47
CA LYS A 234 -11.50 20.73 3.01
C LYS A 234 -10.51 20.19 1.99
N ILE A 235 -9.56 19.38 2.44
CA ILE A 235 -8.66 18.68 1.52
C ILE A 235 -9.49 17.63 0.76
N ASN A 236 -9.62 17.80 -0.56
CA ASN A 236 -10.40 16.89 -1.42
C ASN A 236 -9.54 15.75 -1.96
N ALA A 237 -8.29 16.05 -2.32
CA ALA A 237 -7.33 15.10 -2.83
C ALA A 237 -5.94 15.42 -2.30
N TYR A 238 -5.09 14.41 -2.19
CA TYR A 238 -3.71 14.58 -1.78
C TYR A 238 -2.83 13.49 -2.39
N LYS A 239 -1.55 13.81 -2.58
CA LYS A 239 -0.52 12.89 -3.01
C LYS A 239 0.64 12.95 -2.03
N LYS A 240 1.01 11.79 -1.53
CA LYS A 240 2.10 11.59 -0.58
C LYS A 240 3.31 11.01 -1.32
N SER A 241 4.47 11.60 -1.10
CA SER A 241 5.74 11.19 -1.68
C SER A 241 6.74 10.98 -0.55
N LEU A 242 7.11 9.72 -0.31
CA LEU A 242 8.17 9.37 0.64
C LEU A 242 9.51 9.76 0.01
N LEU A 243 10.24 10.67 0.67
CA LEU A 243 11.53 11.16 0.19
C LEU A 243 12.67 10.29 0.71
N SER A 244 12.63 9.97 2.00
CA SER A 244 13.59 9.07 2.67
C SER A 244 12.98 8.45 3.92
N GLU A 245 13.52 7.30 4.30
CA GLU A 245 13.17 6.62 5.53
C GLU A 245 14.35 5.78 6.03
N GLU A 246 14.99 6.28 7.08
CA GLU A 246 16.25 5.76 7.59
C GLU A 246 16.13 5.38 9.06
N ALA A 247 16.63 4.18 9.39
CA ALA A 247 16.84 3.78 10.78
C ALA A 247 18.29 4.05 11.18
N SER A 248 18.51 4.47 12.43
CA SER A 248 19.86 4.75 12.95
C SER A 248 20.72 3.49 13.16
N VAL A 249 20.12 2.31 13.03
CA VAL A 249 20.77 1.00 13.23
C VAL A 249 20.44 0.06 12.07
N ALA A 250 21.35 -0.86 11.78
CA ALA A 250 21.09 -1.96 10.88
C ALA A 250 20.35 -3.10 11.61
N PRO A 251 19.65 -3.98 10.87
CA PRO A 251 19.05 -5.18 11.45
C PRO A 251 20.09 -6.02 12.19
N ASP A 252 19.63 -6.69 13.26
CA ASP A 252 20.43 -7.62 14.09
C ASP A 252 21.66 -6.98 14.73
N THR A 253 21.66 -5.65 14.83
CA THR A 253 22.68 -4.89 15.56
C THR A 253 22.25 -4.73 17.00
N GLN A 254 23.15 -5.05 17.93
CA GLN A 254 22.95 -4.78 19.35
C GLN A 254 22.81 -3.27 19.59
N ALA A 255 21.68 -2.86 20.16
CA ALA A 255 21.39 -1.48 20.50
C ALA A 255 20.40 -1.43 21.66
N ASP A 256 20.51 -0.44 22.54
CA ASP A 256 19.55 -0.21 23.64
C ASP A 256 18.35 0.62 23.17
N SER A 257 18.57 1.49 22.18
CA SER A 257 17.55 2.27 21.50
C SER A 257 17.97 2.53 20.06
N PHE A 258 17.01 2.90 19.23
CA PHE A 258 17.26 3.39 17.88
C PHE A 258 16.24 4.46 17.51
N SER A 259 16.56 5.26 16.50
CA SER A 259 15.63 6.23 15.93
C SER A 259 15.32 5.90 14.49
N VAL A 260 14.11 6.27 14.06
CA VAL A 260 13.72 6.29 12.66
C VAL A 260 13.44 7.73 12.26
N THR A 261 13.98 8.13 11.13
CA THR A 261 13.76 9.43 10.51
C THR A 261 13.03 9.24 9.19
N THR A 262 11.86 9.87 9.06
CA THR A 262 11.02 9.84 7.86
C THR A 262 10.91 11.24 7.28
N SER A 263 11.28 11.40 6.01
CA SER A 263 11.04 12.62 5.25
C SER A 263 9.89 12.41 4.26
N LEU A 264 8.85 13.22 4.40
CA LEU A 264 7.61 13.09 3.65
C LEU A 264 7.26 14.43 2.98
N ASN A 265 6.94 14.38 1.68
CA ASN A 265 6.30 15.49 0.98
C ASN A 265 4.84 15.16 0.69
N VAL A 266 3.93 16.07 1.03
CA VAL A 266 2.51 15.94 0.71
C VAL A 266 2.06 17.17 -0.07
N VAL A 267 1.47 16.89 -1.24
CA VAL A 267 0.75 17.89 -2.03
C VAL A 267 -0.74 17.66 -1.79
N SER A 268 -1.46 18.69 -1.37
CA SER A 268 -2.91 18.66 -1.19
C SER A 268 -3.62 19.62 -2.14
N LEU A 269 -4.81 19.22 -2.56
CA LEU A 269 -5.69 19.97 -3.43
C LEU A 269 -7.06 20.11 -2.76
N SER A 270 -7.50 21.35 -2.65
CA SER A 270 -8.79 21.71 -2.06
C SER A 270 -9.58 22.58 -3.04
N PHE A 271 -10.88 22.34 -3.18
CA PHE A 271 -11.77 23.08 -4.06
C PHE A 271 -13.22 22.98 -3.56
N ASN A 272 -14.10 23.79 -4.14
CA ASN A 272 -15.53 23.64 -3.88
C ASN A 272 -16.06 22.37 -4.55
N GLU A 273 -16.35 21.35 -3.74
CA GLU A 273 -16.82 20.06 -4.22
C GLU A 273 -18.15 20.17 -4.97
N ASP A 274 -19.09 20.98 -4.49
CA ASP A 274 -20.41 21.14 -5.09
C ASP A 274 -20.30 21.75 -6.50
N GLU A 275 -19.33 22.65 -6.70
CA GLU A 275 -19.05 23.28 -7.99
C GLU A 275 -18.48 22.28 -8.99
N VAL A 276 -17.50 21.47 -8.57
CA VAL A 276 -16.93 20.39 -9.41
C VAL A 276 -17.98 19.35 -9.76
N GLN A 277 -18.80 18.91 -8.79
CA GLN A 277 -19.87 17.95 -9.04
C GLN A 277 -20.94 18.51 -9.98
N SER A 278 -21.28 19.79 -9.83
CA SER A 278 -22.25 20.46 -10.72
C SER A 278 -21.73 20.53 -12.15
N LEU A 279 -20.46 20.91 -12.35
CA LEU A 279 -19.83 20.92 -13.67
C LEU A 279 -19.72 19.52 -14.25
N ALA A 280 -19.31 18.52 -13.47
CA ALA A 280 -19.27 17.13 -13.93
C ALA A 280 -20.66 16.63 -14.37
N MET A 281 -21.70 16.98 -13.62
CA MET A 281 -23.09 16.63 -13.94
C MET A 281 -23.58 17.33 -15.21
N GLU A 282 -23.23 18.60 -15.41
CA GLU A 282 -23.52 19.35 -16.64
C GLU A 282 -22.85 18.68 -17.84
N HIS A 283 -21.57 18.33 -17.75
CA HIS A 283 -20.85 17.59 -18.79
C HIS A 283 -21.49 16.25 -19.12
N ILE A 284 -21.93 15.50 -18.11
CA ILE A 284 -22.61 14.22 -18.34
C ILE A 284 -23.92 14.45 -19.10
N LYS A 285 -24.72 15.46 -18.70
CA LYS A 285 -26.00 15.78 -19.35
C LYS A 285 -25.83 16.25 -20.79
N ASP A 286 -24.87 17.14 -21.04
CA ASP A 286 -24.62 17.69 -22.37
C ASP A 286 -24.11 16.65 -23.36
N ASN A 287 -23.40 15.62 -22.86
CA ASN A 287 -22.89 14.52 -23.66
C ASN A 287 -23.80 13.28 -23.61
N LEU A 288 -24.97 13.35 -22.96
CA LEU A 288 -25.86 12.20 -22.85
C LEU A 288 -26.63 12.01 -24.18
N PRO A 289 -26.64 10.80 -24.76
CA PRO A 289 -27.47 10.51 -25.93
C PRO A 289 -28.97 10.80 -25.65
N GLU A 290 -29.71 11.33 -26.64
CA GLU A 290 -31.13 11.69 -26.48
C GLU A 290 -32.02 10.52 -26.02
N ASN A 291 -31.59 9.27 -26.25
CA ASN A 291 -32.29 8.05 -25.86
C ASN A 291 -31.95 7.56 -24.44
N MET A 292 -31.07 8.26 -23.72
CA MET A 292 -30.62 7.90 -22.38
C MET A 292 -31.09 8.92 -21.34
N LYS A 293 -31.29 8.45 -20.12
CA LYS A 293 -31.57 9.31 -18.96
C LYS A 293 -30.60 8.93 -17.84
N PHE A 294 -29.86 9.92 -17.35
CA PHE A 294 -28.95 9.73 -16.23
C PHE A 294 -29.74 9.59 -14.92
N THR A 295 -29.44 8.54 -14.16
CA THR A 295 -29.90 8.38 -12.77
C THR A 295 -28.67 8.37 -11.88
N LEU A 296 -28.61 9.31 -10.92
CA LEU A 296 -27.50 9.36 -9.97
C LEU A 296 -27.63 8.18 -9.00
N ASP A 297 -26.63 7.31 -9.00
CA ASP A 297 -26.44 6.31 -7.95
C ASP A 297 -25.80 7.01 -6.75
N THR A 298 -26.60 7.41 -5.77
CA THR A 298 -26.13 8.12 -4.57
C THR A 298 -25.24 7.26 -3.67
N ASP A 299 -25.18 5.95 -3.90
CA ASP A 299 -24.39 5.02 -3.10
C ASP A 299 -22.92 4.95 -3.58
N LYS A 300 -22.55 5.61 -4.69
CA LYS A 300 -21.19 5.68 -5.22
C LYS A 300 -20.63 7.11 -5.17
N PRO A 301 -19.74 7.43 -4.22
CA PRO A 301 -19.21 8.78 -4.09
C PRO A 301 -18.22 9.11 -5.22
N PHE A 302 -18.10 10.41 -5.52
CA PHE A 302 -17.02 10.93 -6.35
C PHE A 302 -15.67 10.61 -5.73
N THR A 303 -14.72 10.17 -6.55
CA THR A 303 -13.34 9.88 -6.14
C THR A 303 -12.41 10.90 -6.78
N TYR A 304 -11.47 11.44 -6.00
CA TYR A 304 -10.52 12.45 -6.44
C TYR A 304 -9.09 11.98 -6.18
N THR A 305 -8.22 12.09 -7.18
CA THR A 305 -6.82 11.70 -7.11
C THR A 305 -5.92 12.82 -7.65
N ILE A 306 -4.70 12.90 -7.14
CA ILE A 306 -3.63 13.75 -7.69
C ILE A 306 -2.58 12.80 -8.26
N ASP A 307 -2.27 12.96 -9.55
CA ASP A 307 -1.31 12.10 -10.26
C ASP A 307 0.16 12.51 -10.08
#